data_AF-A0A0L1KJF6-F1
#
_entry.id   AF-A0A0L1KJF6-F1
#
_cell.length_a   1.000
_cell.length_b   1.000
_cell.length_c   1.000
_cell.angle_alpha   90.00
_cell.angle_beta   90.00
_cell.angle_gamma   90.00
#
_symmetry.space_group_name_H-M   'P 1'
#
loop_
_entity.id
_entity.type
_entity.pdbx_description
1 polymer ?
#
loop_
_entity_poly.entity_id
_entity_poly.type
_entity_poly.pdbx_seq_one_letter_code
_entity_poly.pdbx_strand_id
1 'polypeptide(L)'
;MRHPGLRLEILAVVLTCTAFALGFDVDERDVLWYGQDDIDDQTAMEAMMKAIDGNGAFCDLDGDFLPVCTWSGVECNSEDQVESINWSDMSTGITGGHILIEWLPRRLQNICIPDRELNGEIETVLLPPKTREVILSGNHLHGSLDCTQFPPLLEVFDVHSNLLHGPLDLTHLSTLLRILRVDDNRIHQDVVPVLLSSSISLIDVRFNQIGAFVTQKGTECTDSRIFV
;
A
#
# COMPACT_ATOMS: atom_id res chain seq x y z
N MET A 1 -14.71 -29.61 -13.89
CA MET A 1 -15.57 -30.00 -12.74
C MET A 1 -14.62 -30.51 -11.65
N ARG A 2 -14.37 -29.85 -10.52
CA ARG A 2 -15.17 -29.02 -9.63
C ARG A 2 -14.38 -27.76 -9.22
N HIS A 3 -15.07 -26.63 -9.15
CA HIS A 3 -14.61 -25.43 -8.43
C HIS A 3 -14.59 -25.70 -6.92
N PRO A 4 -13.60 -25.17 -6.19
CA PRO A 4 -13.77 -24.76 -4.80
C PRO A 4 -13.70 -23.23 -4.73
N GLY A 5 -14.63 -22.55 -5.40
CA GLY A 5 -15.04 -21.20 -5.02
C GLY A 5 -16.02 -21.31 -3.86
N LEU A 6 -15.96 -20.36 -2.91
CA LEU A 6 -16.71 -20.28 -1.65
C LEU A 6 -16.18 -21.15 -0.48
N ARG A 7 -14.95 -20.89 -0.04
CA ARG A 7 -14.56 -21.18 1.37
C ARG A 7 -13.67 -20.13 2.04
N LEU A 8 -13.44 -18.97 1.43
CA LEU A 8 -12.64 -17.89 2.05
C LEU A 8 -13.46 -16.91 2.91
N GLU A 9 -14.76 -16.71 2.68
CA GLU A 9 -15.55 -15.76 3.48
C GLU A 9 -15.91 -16.25 4.90
N ILE A 10 -15.73 -17.54 5.22
CA ILE A 10 -16.09 -18.11 6.53
C ILE A 10 -14.86 -18.29 7.44
N LEU A 11 -13.63 -18.35 6.90
CA LEU A 11 -12.44 -18.53 7.75
C LEU A 11 -11.99 -17.23 8.44
N ALA A 12 -12.18 -16.06 7.82
CA ALA A 12 -11.82 -14.77 8.42
C ALA A 12 -12.69 -14.41 9.64
N VAL A 13 -13.96 -14.80 9.65
CA VAL A 13 -14.89 -14.47 10.76
C VAL A 13 -14.72 -15.40 11.98
N VAL A 14 -14.18 -16.62 11.79
CA VAL A 14 -14.04 -17.59 12.89
C VAL A 14 -12.74 -17.37 13.69
N LEU A 15 -11.70 -16.78 13.11
CA LEU A 15 -10.43 -16.48 13.79
C LEU A 15 -10.48 -15.20 14.66
N THR A 16 -11.29 -14.22 14.30
CA THR A 16 -11.46 -12.99 15.12
C THR A 16 -12.18 -13.27 16.44
N CYS A 17 -13.07 -14.28 16.51
CA CYS A 17 -13.74 -14.65 17.76
C CYS A 17 -12.88 -15.46 18.75
N THR A 18 -11.85 -16.18 18.30
CA THR A 18 -11.02 -17.01 19.20
C THR A 18 -9.77 -16.29 19.70
N ALA A 19 -9.21 -15.35 18.94
CA ALA A 19 -8.08 -14.52 19.39
C ALA A 19 -8.46 -13.60 20.56
N PHE A 20 -9.64 -12.97 20.51
CA PHE A 20 -10.14 -12.11 21.60
C PHE A 20 -10.43 -12.89 22.90
N ALA A 21 -10.66 -14.21 22.81
CA ALA A 21 -10.97 -15.07 23.95
C ALA A 21 -9.72 -15.58 24.70
N LEU A 22 -8.51 -15.45 24.11
CA LEU A 22 -7.27 -16.01 24.68
C LEU A 22 -6.22 -14.97 25.09
N GLY A 23 -6.48 -13.67 24.90
CA GLY A 23 -5.58 -12.60 25.38
C GLY A 23 -4.21 -12.57 24.70
N PHE A 24 -4.10 -13.12 23.48
CA PHE A 24 -2.94 -12.92 22.63
C PHE A 24 -3.07 -11.58 21.90
N ASP A 25 -2.06 -10.73 22.04
CA ASP A 25 -1.88 -9.52 21.25
C ASP A 25 -1.38 -9.94 19.87
N VAL A 26 -2.31 -10.32 18.98
CA VAL A 26 -2.00 -10.66 17.59
C VAL A 26 -2.24 -9.40 16.77
N ASP A 27 -1.21 -8.90 16.08
CA ASP A 27 -1.35 -7.77 15.16
C ASP A 27 -2.42 -8.13 14.11
N GLU A 28 -3.47 -7.32 13.96
CA GLU A 28 -4.56 -7.58 13.01
C GLU A 28 -4.04 -7.80 11.58
N ARG A 29 -2.89 -7.19 11.25
CA ARG A 29 -2.17 -7.45 10.00
C ARG A 29 -1.72 -8.90 9.88
N ASP A 30 -1.14 -9.47 10.93
CA ASP A 30 -0.71 -10.88 10.91
C ASP A 30 -1.89 -11.84 10.68
N VAL A 31 -3.10 -11.48 11.11
CA VAL A 31 -4.32 -12.28 10.88
C VAL A 31 -4.79 -12.16 9.42
N LEU A 32 -4.79 -10.96 8.84
CA LEU A 32 -5.16 -10.74 7.44
C LEU A 32 -4.22 -11.49 6.48
N TRP A 33 -2.91 -11.49 6.77
CA TRP A 33 -1.89 -12.14 5.93
C TRP A 33 -1.72 -13.64 6.19
N TYR A 34 -2.26 -14.19 7.29
CA TYR A 34 -2.06 -15.60 7.67
C TYR A 34 -2.51 -16.60 6.59
N GLY A 35 -3.55 -16.26 5.82
CA GLY A 35 -4.04 -17.10 4.72
C GLY A 35 -3.30 -16.89 3.39
N GLN A 36 -2.50 -15.83 3.28
CA GLN A 36 -1.77 -15.45 2.07
C GLN A 36 -0.33 -15.95 2.07
N ASP A 37 0.20 -16.34 3.23
CA ASP A 37 1.54 -16.93 3.39
C ASP A 37 1.74 -18.23 2.59
N ASP A 38 0.65 -18.92 2.21
CA ASP A 38 0.67 -20.14 1.39
C ASP A 38 0.61 -19.87 -0.12
N ILE A 39 0.36 -18.61 -0.54
CA ILE A 39 0.29 -18.23 -1.95
C ILE A 39 1.70 -17.83 -2.40
N ASP A 40 2.21 -18.53 -3.40
CA ASP A 40 3.51 -18.19 -3.98
C ASP A 40 3.44 -16.87 -4.76
N ASP A 41 4.59 -16.20 -4.88
CA ASP A 41 4.68 -14.87 -5.48
C ASP A 41 4.24 -14.85 -6.95
N GLN A 42 4.38 -15.96 -7.69
CA GLN A 42 3.90 -16.05 -9.08
C GLN A 42 2.38 -15.91 -9.09
N THR A 43 1.67 -16.77 -8.35
CA THR A 43 0.21 -16.75 -8.28
C THR A 43 -0.32 -15.40 -7.79
N ALA A 44 0.33 -14.81 -6.79
CA ALA A 44 -0.07 -13.52 -6.24
C ALA A 44 0.08 -12.39 -7.28
N MET A 45 1.22 -12.33 -7.95
CA MET A 45 1.50 -11.29 -8.94
C MET A 45 0.63 -11.41 -10.20
N GLU A 46 0.34 -12.63 -10.65
CA GLU A 46 -0.60 -12.85 -11.75
C GLU A 46 -2.02 -12.40 -11.39
N ALA A 47 -2.47 -12.67 -10.15
CA ALA A 47 -3.76 -12.22 -9.66
C ALA A 47 -3.83 -10.69 -9.57
N MET A 48 -2.78 -10.05 -9.05
CA MET A 48 -2.64 -8.59 -9.00
C MET A 48 -2.72 -7.95 -10.39
N MET A 49 -2.04 -8.53 -11.38
CA MET A 49 -1.95 -7.98 -12.73
C MET A 49 -3.17 -8.25 -13.61
N LYS A 50 -4.07 -9.14 -13.20
CA LYS A 50 -5.13 -9.66 -14.07
C LYS A 50 -6.11 -8.60 -14.58
N ALA A 51 -6.34 -7.55 -13.79
CA ALA A 51 -7.24 -6.45 -14.14
C ALA A 51 -6.50 -5.17 -14.55
N ILE A 52 -5.18 -5.23 -14.71
CA ILE A 52 -4.36 -4.12 -15.16
C ILE A 52 -4.27 -4.15 -16.69
N ASP A 53 -4.55 -3.01 -17.31
CA ASP A 53 -4.44 -2.85 -18.75
C ASP A 53 -2.96 -2.75 -19.15
N GLY A 54 -2.60 -3.36 -20.30
CA GLY A 54 -1.22 -3.44 -20.76
C GLY A 54 -0.37 -4.55 -20.12
N ASN A 55 -0.97 -5.40 -19.28
CA ASN A 55 -0.31 -6.55 -18.66
C ASN A 55 0.24 -7.60 -19.65
N GLY A 56 -0.17 -7.56 -20.92
CA GLY A 56 0.33 -8.44 -21.97
C GLY A 56 1.84 -8.32 -22.23
N ALA A 57 2.49 -7.24 -21.76
CA ALA A 57 3.95 -7.12 -21.76
C ALA A 57 4.65 -8.21 -20.91
N PHE A 58 3.92 -8.85 -20.00
CA PHE A 58 4.40 -9.89 -19.11
C PHE A 58 3.90 -11.28 -19.49
N CYS A 59 3.24 -11.41 -20.64
CA CYS A 59 2.74 -12.68 -21.15
C CYS A 59 3.59 -13.16 -22.33
N ASP A 60 3.58 -14.46 -22.56
CA ASP A 60 4.07 -15.05 -23.79
C ASP A 60 3.06 -14.91 -24.95
N LEU A 61 3.35 -15.55 -26.08
CA LEU A 61 2.51 -15.49 -27.28
C LEU A 61 1.17 -16.24 -27.12
N ASP A 62 1.08 -17.17 -26.16
CA ASP A 62 -0.12 -17.93 -25.85
C ASP A 62 -1.01 -17.20 -24.83
N GLY A 63 -0.51 -16.11 -24.25
CA GLY A 63 -1.22 -15.28 -23.28
C GLY A 63 -1.02 -15.74 -21.83
N ASP A 64 -0.12 -16.68 -21.60
CA ASP A 64 0.25 -17.13 -20.26
C ASP A 64 1.30 -16.18 -19.68
N PHE A 65 1.19 -15.87 -18.39
CA PHE A 65 2.16 -15.03 -17.72
C PHE A 65 3.54 -15.70 -17.67
N LEU A 66 4.57 -14.91 -17.97
CA LEU A 66 5.96 -15.32 -17.84
C LEU A 66 6.32 -15.52 -16.36
N PRO A 67 7.43 -16.22 -16.05
CA PRO A 67 7.94 -16.27 -14.68
C PRO A 67 8.18 -14.86 -14.13
N VAL A 68 7.64 -14.56 -12.94
CA VAL A 68 7.53 -13.21 -12.40
C VAL A 68 8.88 -12.51 -12.24
N CYS A 69 9.92 -13.26 -11.85
CA CYS A 69 11.29 -12.73 -11.73
C CYS A 69 11.94 -12.38 -13.07
N THR A 70 11.28 -12.65 -14.20
CA THR A 70 11.72 -12.21 -15.54
C THR A 70 10.97 -10.99 -16.06
N TRP A 71 9.95 -10.53 -15.34
CA TRP A 71 9.18 -9.36 -15.72
C TRP A 71 10.03 -8.10 -15.62
N SER A 72 9.92 -7.23 -16.62
CA SER A 72 10.63 -5.96 -16.61
C SER A 72 10.21 -5.13 -15.40
N GLY A 73 11.19 -4.61 -14.66
CA GLY A 73 10.95 -3.84 -13.44
C GLY A 73 10.67 -4.67 -12.18
N VAL A 74 10.68 -6.00 -12.24
CA VAL A 74 10.58 -6.86 -11.04
C VAL A 74 11.96 -7.36 -10.64
N GLU A 75 12.29 -7.24 -9.35
CA GLU A 75 13.50 -7.82 -8.77
C GLU A 75 13.12 -8.87 -7.72
N CYS A 76 13.76 -10.03 -7.84
CA CYS A 76 13.64 -11.11 -6.88
C CYS A 76 14.93 -11.30 -6.09
N ASN A 77 14.80 -11.76 -4.86
CA ASN A 77 15.94 -12.09 -4.01
C ASN A 77 16.57 -13.46 -4.40
N SER A 78 17.58 -13.90 -3.64
CA SER A 78 18.27 -15.18 -3.89
C SER A 78 17.41 -16.44 -3.69
N GLU A 79 16.20 -16.30 -3.15
CA GLU A 79 15.21 -17.37 -2.97
C GLU A 79 14.09 -17.30 -4.01
N ASP A 80 14.28 -16.54 -5.10
CA ASP A 80 13.28 -16.30 -6.16
C ASP A 80 11.96 -15.67 -5.66
N GLN A 81 12.01 -14.93 -4.54
CA GLN A 81 10.88 -14.19 -4.00
C GLN A 81 10.93 -12.73 -4.45
N VAL A 82 9.79 -12.17 -4.83
CA VAL A 82 9.65 -10.78 -5.28
C VAL A 82 9.92 -9.81 -4.13
N GLU A 83 10.92 -8.95 -4.32
CA GLU A 83 11.37 -7.98 -3.31
C GLU A 83 11.13 -6.54 -3.74
N SER A 84 11.12 -6.26 -5.04
CA SER A 84 10.91 -4.90 -5.58
C SER A 84 10.10 -4.94 -6.88
N ILE A 85 9.18 -3.99 -7.00
CA ILE A 85 8.46 -3.68 -8.24
C ILE A 85 8.74 -2.21 -8.57
N ASN A 86 9.36 -1.98 -9.72
CA ASN A 86 9.64 -0.67 -10.27
C ASN A 86 9.15 -0.59 -11.72
N TRP A 87 7.92 -0.11 -11.85
CA TRP A 87 7.30 0.29 -13.10
C TRP A 87 7.17 1.80 -13.11
N SER A 88 8.29 2.51 -13.03
CA SER A 88 8.38 3.94 -13.36
C SER A 88 8.68 4.17 -14.84
N ASP A 89 9.31 3.21 -15.52
CA ASP A 89 9.54 3.28 -16.97
C ASP A 89 8.23 3.05 -17.74
N MET A 90 7.82 4.06 -18.51
CA MET A 90 6.62 4.06 -19.35
C MET A 90 6.68 3.00 -20.47
N SER A 91 7.85 2.42 -20.74
CA SER A 91 8.02 1.36 -21.74
C SER A 91 7.37 0.03 -21.34
N THR A 92 7.04 -0.16 -20.05
CA THR A 92 6.38 -1.37 -19.53
C THR A 92 4.98 -1.62 -20.12
N GLY A 93 4.35 -0.59 -20.71
CA GLY A 93 3.03 -0.71 -21.34
C GLY A 93 1.85 -0.77 -20.37
N ILE A 94 2.11 -0.91 -19.06
CA ILE A 94 1.08 -0.84 -18.01
C ILE A 94 0.45 0.56 -18.02
N THR A 95 -0.87 0.64 -18.23
CA THR A 95 -1.62 1.90 -18.16
C THR A 95 -3.11 1.60 -18.05
N GLY A 96 -3.80 2.17 -17.06
CA GLY A 96 -5.22 1.93 -16.81
C GLY A 96 -5.50 0.59 -16.13
N GLY A 97 -6.78 0.25 -16.03
CA GLY A 97 -7.24 -0.93 -15.30
C GLY A 97 -7.28 -0.75 -13.78
N HIS A 98 -7.35 -1.88 -13.07
CA HIS A 98 -7.48 -1.97 -11.62
C HIS A 98 -6.33 -2.77 -11.00
N ILE A 99 -5.57 -2.14 -10.10
CA ILE A 99 -4.61 -2.82 -9.23
C ILE A 99 -5.32 -3.37 -8.00
N LEU A 100 -4.98 -4.61 -7.63
CA LEU A 100 -5.50 -5.30 -6.45
C LEU A 100 -4.39 -5.43 -5.41
N ILE A 101 -4.31 -4.46 -4.50
CA ILE A 101 -3.24 -4.31 -3.50
C ILE A 101 -3.21 -5.49 -2.50
N GLU A 102 -4.35 -6.15 -2.28
CA GLU A 102 -4.44 -7.33 -1.45
C GLU A 102 -3.64 -8.52 -2.00
N TRP A 103 -3.24 -8.50 -3.28
CA TRP A 103 -2.42 -9.55 -3.89
C TRP A 103 -0.92 -9.22 -3.91
N LEU A 104 -0.50 -8.13 -3.27
CA LEU A 104 0.93 -7.82 -3.19
C LEU A 104 1.70 -8.92 -2.44
N PRO A 105 2.88 -9.34 -2.95
CA PRO A 105 3.75 -10.26 -2.23
C PRO A 105 4.12 -9.73 -0.85
N ARG A 106 3.99 -10.58 0.18
CA ARG A 106 4.22 -10.17 1.58
C ARG A 106 5.64 -9.66 1.86
N ARG A 107 6.60 -10.06 1.04
CA ARG A 107 8.03 -9.73 1.20
C ARG A 107 8.45 -8.47 0.47
N LEU A 108 7.54 -7.87 -0.29
CA LEU A 108 7.80 -6.72 -1.12
C LEU A 108 8.25 -5.52 -0.25
N GLN A 109 9.39 -4.96 -0.62
CA GLN A 109 10.03 -3.84 0.08
C GLN A 109 9.80 -2.52 -0.66
N ASN A 110 9.81 -2.54 -1.99
CA ASN A 110 9.69 -1.36 -2.81
C ASN A 110 8.57 -1.53 -3.84
N ILE A 111 7.67 -0.54 -3.87
CA ILE A 111 6.55 -0.46 -4.82
C ILE A 111 6.65 0.89 -5.51
N CYS A 112 6.96 0.92 -6.79
CA CYS A 112 7.07 2.15 -7.56
C CYS A 112 6.29 2.00 -8.87
N ILE A 113 5.07 2.54 -8.91
CA ILE A 113 4.14 2.49 -10.05
C ILE A 113 3.49 3.87 -10.28
N PRO A 114 4.28 4.93 -10.54
CA PRO A 114 3.74 6.27 -10.75
C PRO A 114 3.14 6.45 -12.14
N ASP A 115 2.15 7.35 -12.23
CA ASP A 115 1.63 7.93 -13.48
C ASP A 115 1.07 6.90 -14.48
N ARG A 116 0.28 5.93 -13.99
CA ARG A 116 -0.26 4.82 -14.81
C ARG A 116 -1.75 4.87 -15.03
N GLU A 117 -2.44 5.91 -14.59
CA GLU A 117 -3.91 5.99 -14.66
C GLU A 117 -4.63 4.82 -13.95
N LEU A 118 -3.93 4.10 -13.05
CA LEU A 118 -4.46 2.92 -12.38
C LEU A 118 -5.60 3.29 -11.44
N ASN A 119 -6.66 2.50 -11.46
CA ASN A 119 -7.70 2.51 -10.42
C ASN A 119 -7.42 1.39 -9.42
N GLY A 120 -8.09 1.42 -8.28
CA GLY A 120 -7.90 0.40 -7.23
C GLY A 120 -8.15 1.00 -5.86
N GLU A 121 -8.53 0.14 -4.93
CA GLU A 121 -8.68 0.52 -3.53
C GLU A 121 -7.37 0.26 -2.79
N ILE A 122 -6.88 1.27 -2.06
CA ILE A 122 -5.78 1.15 -1.11
C ILE A 122 -6.37 1.17 0.28
N GLU A 123 -6.05 0.13 1.05
CA GLU A 123 -6.15 0.13 2.50
C GLU A 123 -4.74 -0.03 3.06
N THR A 124 -4.30 0.92 3.89
CA THR A 124 -2.91 0.94 4.39
C THR A 124 -2.53 -0.32 5.18
N VAL A 125 -3.51 -0.99 5.80
CA VAL A 125 -3.34 -2.26 6.52
C VAL A 125 -2.96 -3.43 5.60
N LEU A 126 -3.31 -3.34 4.31
CA LEU A 126 -2.99 -4.32 3.25
C LEU A 126 -1.65 -4.03 2.56
N LEU A 127 -0.84 -3.10 3.08
CA LEU A 127 0.54 -2.98 2.62
C LEU A 127 1.41 -4.10 3.21
N PRO A 128 2.34 -4.68 2.44
CA PRO A 128 3.23 -5.71 2.95
C PRO A 128 4.04 -5.22 4.17
N PRO A 129 4.20 -6.06 5.21
CA PRO A 129 4.82 -5.63 6.47
C PRO A 129 6.31 -5.25 6.33
N LYS A 130 6.97 -5.70 5.26
CA LYS A 130 8.37 -5.38 4.96
C LYS A 130 8.55 -4.15 4.08
N THR A 131 7.47 -3.51 3.65
CA THR A 131 7.53 -2.36 2.75
C THR A 131 8.30 -1.19 3.38
N ARG A 132 9.23 -0.66 2.60
CA ARG A 132 10.07 0.51 2.90
C ARG A 132 9.67 1.71 2.06
N GLU A 133 9.28 1.48 0.82
CA GLU A 133 8.96 2.54 -0.13
C GLU A 133 7.71 2.20 -0.92
N VAL A 134 6.75 3.12 -0.90
CA VAL A 134 5.54 3.08 -1.72
C VAL A 134 5.47 4.39 -2.50
N ILE A 135 5.55 4.29 -3.83
CA ILE A 135 5.36 5.39 -4.77
C ILE A 135 4.27 4.94 -5.74
N LEU A 136 3.06 5.48 -5.54
CA LEU A 136 1.88 5.22 -6.37
C LEU A 136 1.24 6.52 -6.86
N SER A 137 2.04 7.59 -6.92
CA SER A 137 1.59 8.93 -7.30
C SER A 137 1.03 9.01 -8.71
N GLY A 138 0.11 9.95 -8.95
CA GLY A 138 -0.39 10.24 -10.30
C GLY A 138 -1.28 9.13 -10.88
N ASN A 139 -2.07 8.48 -10.03
CA ASN A 139 -3.02 7.46 -10.45
C ASN A 139 -4.46 7.89 -10.09
N HIS A 140 -5.41 6.97 -10.23
CA HIS A 140 -6.82 7.14 -9.84
C HIS A 140 -7.16 6.26 -8.63
N LEU A 141 -6.19 6.02 -7.75
CA LEU A 141 -6.35 5.15 -6.58
C LEU A 141 -7.25 5.82 -5.54
N HIS A 142 -8.14 5.05 -4.95
CA HIS A 142 -9.07 5.50 -3.90
C HIS A 142 -8.98 4.55 -2.70
N GLY A 143 -9.78 4.78 -1.67
CA GLY A 143 -9.70 4.05 -0.41
C GLY A 143 -9.24 4.91 0.76
N SER A 144 -9.09 4.28 1.92
CA SER A 144 -8.83 4.95 3.19
C SER A 144 -7.35 4.90 3.55
N LEU A 145 -6.79 6.06 3.85
CA LEU A 145 -5.44 6.21 4.37
C LEU A 145 -5.48 6.29 5.89
N ASP A 146 -5.04 5.22 6.56
CA ASP A 146 -4.77 5.22 8.00
C ASP A 146 -3.26 5.12 8.25
N CYS A 147 -2.64 6.25 8.60
CA CYS A 147 -1.21 6.34 8.89
C CYS A 147 -0.78 5.50 10.09
N THR A 148 -1.68 5.17 11.01
CA THR A 148 -1.38 4.35 12.19
C THR A 148 -1.11 2.90 11.82
N GLN A 149 -1.58 2.47 10.64
CA GLN A 149 -1.42 1.12 10.10
C GLN A 149 -0.20 0.96 9.20
N PHE A 150 0.60 2.02 9.01
CA PHE A 150 1.78 1.93 8.15
C PHE A 150 2.73 0.79 8.57
N PRO A 151 3.36 0.11 7.60
CA PRO A 151 4.40 -0.87 7.88
C PRO A 151 5.51 -0.25 8.74
N PRO A 152 6.05 -0.99 9.74
CA PRO A 152 7.03 -0.46 10.67
C PRO A 152 8.34 -0.04 9.98
N LEU A 153 8.64 -0.62 8.83
CA LEU A 153 9.85 -0.34 8.05
C LEU A 153 9.69 0.78 7.02
N LEU A 154 8.52 1.42 6.94
CA LEU A 154 8.22 2.42 5.91
C LEU A 154 9.08 3.69 6.08
N GLU A 155 9.79 4.04 5.01
CA GLU A 155 10.70 5.20 4.92
C GLU A 155 10.13 6.29 4.00
N VAL A 156 9.46 5.89 2.92
CA VAL A 156 8.88 6.80 1.92
C VAL A 156 7.47 6.30 1.57
N PHE A 157 6.50 7.21 1.68
CA PHE A 157 5.14 6.99 1.22
C PHE A 157 4.72 8.18 0.36
N ASP A 158 4.63 7.97 -0.94
CA ASP A 158 4.23 8.97 -1.93
C ASP A 158 3.04 8.45 -2.74
N VAL A 159 1.87 9.03 -2.48
CA VAL A 159 0.61 8.72 -3.14
C VAL A 159 -0.08 10.01 -3.63
N HIS A 160 0.71 11.06 -3.89
CA HIS A 160 0.15 12.34 -4.32
C HIS A 160 -0.61 12.22 -5.65
N SER A 161 -1.53 13.16 -5.90
CA SER A 161 -2.37 13.15 -7.12
C SER A 161 -3.11 11.83 -7.30
N ASN A 162 -3.96 11.50 -6.33
CA ASN A 162 -4.86 10.35 -6.31
C ASN A 162 -6.23 10.76 -5.75
N LEU A 163 -7.10 9.81 -5.41
CA LEU A 163 -8.45 10.02 -4.91
C LEU A 163 -8.64 9.48 -3.48
N LEU A 164 -7.56 9.36 -2.71
CA LEU A 164 -7.56 8.80 -1.37
C LEU A 164 -8.28 9.72 -0.38
N HIS A 165 -8.90 9.13 0.63
CA HIS A 165 -9.55 9.85 1.72
C HIS A 165 -9.17 9.22 3.06
N GLY A 166 -9.72 9.75 4.15
CA GLY A 166 -9.54 9.20 5.48
C GLY A 166 -9.12 10.28 6.47
N PRO A 167 -9.28 10.03 7.77
CA PRO A 167 -8.60 10.85 8.75
C PRO A 167 -7.10 10.54 8.71
N LEU A 168 -6.28 11.57 8.62
CA LEU A 168 -4.87 11.50 8.95
C LEU A 168 -4.69 11.57 10.47
N ASP A 169 -3.96 10.60 11.01
CA ASP A 169 -3.37 10.67 12.34
C ASP A 169 -1.84 10.60 12.22
N LEU A 170 -1.18 11.73 12.43
CA LEU A 170 0.28 11.84 12.33
C LEU A 170 0.96 11.66 13.70
N THR A 171 0.30 11.02 14.67
CA THR A 171 0.85 10.81 16.01
C THR A 171 1.60 9.48 16.18
N HIS A 172 1.40 8.53 15.27
CA HIS A 172 1.96 7.17 15.34
C HIS A 172 2.76 6.77 14.09
N LEU A 173 3.35 7.74 13.38
CA LEU A 173 4.17 7.47 12.20
C LEU A 173 5.41 6.62 12.56
N SER A 174 5.84 5.75 11.64
CA SER A 174 7.08 4.99 11.79
C SER A 174 8.27 5.93 12.09
N THR A 175 9.16 5.49 12.98
CA THR A 175 10.39 6.21 13.32
C THR A 175 11.40 6.22 12.17
N LEU A 176 11.19 5.43 11.12
CA LEU A 176 11.99 5.42 9.90
C LEU A 176 11.41 6.32 8.80
N LEU A 177 10.15 6.74 8.92
CA LEU A 177 9.47 7.53 7.91
C LEU A 177 10.16 8.88 7.73
N ARG A 178 10.55 9.18 6.50
CA ARG A 178 11.25 10.40 6.09
C ARG A 178 10.37 11.29 5.23
N ILE A 179 9.58 10.70 4.33
CA ILE A 179 8.78 11.41 3.34
C ILE A 179 7.36 10.85 3.36
N LEU A 180 6.38 11.72 3.57
CA LEU A 180 4.96 11.42 3.44
C LEU A 180 4.34 12.43 2.46
N ARG A 181 3.98 12.00 1.26
CA ARG A 181 3.32 12.84 0.26
C ARG A 181 1.93 12.29 -0.03
N VAL A 182 0.94 13.04 0.41
CA VAL A 182 -0.49 12.74 0.23
C VAL A 182 -1.20 13.97 -0.34
N ASP A 183 -0.44 14.91 -0.90
CA ASP A 183 -0.97 16.10 -1.56
C ASP A 183 -1.86 15.73 -2.75
N ASP A 184 -2.78 16.63 -3.08
CA ASP A 184 -3.71 16.46 -4.22
C ASP A 184 -4.49 15.13 -4.14
N ASN A 185 -5.19 14.95 -3.02
CA ASN A 185 -6.08 13.82 -2.76
C ASN A 185 -7.46 14.34 -2.30
N ARG A 186 -8.33 13.46 -1.79
CA ARG A 186 -9.66 13.80 -1.28
C ARG A 186 -9.74 13.75 0.25
N ILE A 187 -8.63 14.04 0.93
CA ILE A 187 -8.57 14.04 2.39
C ILE A 187 -9.35 15.26 2.91
N HIS A 188 -10.30 15.01 3.79
CA HIS A 188 -11.08 16.04 4.48
C HIS A 188 -10.99 15.84 5.97
N GLN A 189 -10.43 16.81 6.69
CA GLN A 189 -10.34 16.77 8.14
C GLN A 189 -10.13 18.16 8.74
N ASP A 190 -11.00 18.58 9.65
CA ASP A 190 -10.88 19.89 10.30
C ASP A 190 -9.61 20.00 11.15
N VAL A 191 -9.24 18.92 11.83
CA VAL A 191 -8.12 18.89 12.77
C VAL A 191 -7.33 17.60 12.63
N VAL A 192 -6.05 17.72 12.25
CA VAL A 192 -5.10 16.60 12.16
C VAL A 192 -4.20 16.61 13.40
N PRO A 193 -4.19 15.53 14.22
CA PRO A 193 -3.27 15.41 15.34
C PRO A 193 -1.86 15.08 14.85
N VAL A 194 -0.85 15.67 15.50
CA VAL A 194 0.55 15.60 15.06
C VAL A 194 1.50 15.29 16.22
N LEU A 195 2.37 14.30 16.00
CA LEU A 195 3.59 14.07 16.77
C LEU A 195 4.71 13.64 15.81
N LEU A 196 5.48 14.61 15.30
CA LEU A 196 6.51 14.32 14.30
C LEU A 196 7.79 13.76 14.93
N SER A 197 8.25 12.64 14.39
CA SER A 197 9.59 12.09 14.59
C SER A 197 10.68 13.02 14.02
N SER A 198 11.91 12.87 14.52
CA SER A 198 13.09 13.54 13.96
C SER A 198 13.52 13.01 12.59
N SER A 199 13.07 11.81 12.21
CA SER A 199 13.34 11.22 10.89
C SER A 199 12.62 11.95 9.76
N ILE A 200 11.46 12.54 10.06
CA ILE A 200 10.59 13.18 9.08
C ILE A 200 11.31 14.39 8.50
N SER A 201 11.51 14.33 7.19
CA SER A 201 12.12 15.40 6.40
C SER A 201 11.04 16.22 5.69
N LEU A 202 9.96 15.57 5.26
CA LEU A 202 8.89 16.17 4.46
C LEU A 202 7.56 15.49 4.74
N ILE A 203 6.52 16.29 4.96
CA ILE A 203 5.13 15.89 4.84
C ILE A 203 4.46 16.88 3.89
N ASP A 204 3.89 16.42 2.78
CA ASP A 204 3.07 17.24 1.90
C ASP A 204 1.62 16.75 1.96
N VAL A 205 0.73 17.66 2.36
CA VAL A 205 -0.72 17.45 2.46
C VAL A 205 -1.50 18.51 1.69
N ARG A 206 -0.83 19.34 0.89
CA ARG A 206 -1.46 20.43 0.14
C ARG A 206 -2.53 19.90 -0.81
N PHE A 207 -3.41 20.79 -1.25
CA PHE A 207 -4.49 20.45 -2.18
C PHE A 207 -5.48 19.38 -1.63
N ASN A 208 -5.51 19.18 -0.31
CA ASN A 208 -6.57 18.51 0.42
C ASN A 208 -7.43 19.54 1.19
N GLN A 209 -8.48 19.07 1.88
CA GLN A 209 -9.35 19.88 2.75
C GLN A 209 -8.98 19.68 4.23
N ILE A 210 -7.84 20.24 4.65
CA ILE A 210 -7.37 20.16 6.04
C ILE A 210 -7.44 21.54 6.71
N GLY A 211 -8.07 21.61 7.89
CA GLY A 211 -8.27 22.87 8.61
C GLY A 211 -7.05 23.30 9.42
N ALA A 212 -6.66 22.52 10.43
CA ALA A 212 -5.54 22.81 11.31
C ALA A 212 -4.78 21.53 11.71
N PHE A 213 -3.51 21.72 12.07
CA PHE A 213 -2.68 20.68 12.67
C PHE A 213 -2.52 20.98 14.15
N VAL A 214 -2.74 20.02 15.02
CA VAL A 214 -2.64 20.22 16.47
C VAL A 214 -1.69 19.22 17.11
N THR A 215 -0.90 19.67 18.07
CA THR A 215 -0.09 18.77 18.90
C THR A 215 -0.98 18.02 19.90
N GLN A 216 -0.43 17.01 20.57
CA GLN A 216 -1.12 16.32 21.68
C GLN A 216 -1.59 17.25 22.82
N LYS A 217 -1.04 18.47 22.91
CA LYS A 217 -1.47 19.49 23.89
C LYS A 217 -2.61 20.38 23.38
N GLY A 218 -3.10 20.13 22.16
CA GLY A 218 -4.15 20.94 21.52
C GLY A 218 -3.67 22.27 20.95
N THR A 219 -2.36 22.52 20.92
CA THR A 219 -1.79 23.74 20.32
C THR A 219 -1.63 23.57 18.82
N GLU A 220 -1.90 24.61 18.04
CA GLU A 220 -1.65 24.62 16.60
C GLU A 220 -0.16 24.29 16.30
N CYS A 221 0.06 23.42 15.32
CA CYS A 221 1.37 22.97 14.88
C CYS A 221 1.83 23.81 13.70
N THR A 222 2.99 24.46 13.85
CA THR A 222 3.58 25.35 12.84
C THR A 222 4.85 24.76 12.21
N ASP A 223 5.02 23.44 12.29
CA ASP A 223 6.20 22.77 11.74
C ASP A 223 6.25 22.96 10.21
N SER A 224 7.34 23.57 9.73
CA SER A 224 7.50 23.91 8.32
C SER A 224 7.54 22.69 7.41
N ARG A 225 7.77 21.49 7.95
CA ARG A 225 7.81 20.24 7.18
C ARG A 225 6.43 19.78 6.70
N ILE A 226 5.32 20.33 7.21
CA ILE A 226 3.94 19.80 6.98
C ILE A 226 3.29 20.30 5.66
N PHE A 227 3.77 21.40 5.08
CA PHE A 227 3.11 22.08 3.95
C PHE A 227 4.02 22.24 2.73
N VAL A 228 5.01 21.37 2.56
CA VAL A 228 6.10 21.57 1.58
C VAL A 228 5.76 21.01 0.22
#